data_AF-A0A531JNC5-F1
#
_entry.id   AF-A0A531JNC5-F1
#
_cell.length_a   1.000
_cell.length_b   1.000
_cell.length_c   1.000
_cell.angle_alpha   90.00
_cell.angle_beta   90.00
_cell.angle_gamma   90.00
#
_symmetry.space_group_name_H-M   'P 1'
#
loop_
_entity.id
_entity.type
_entity.pdbx_description
1 polymer ?
#
loop_
_entity_poly.entity_id
_entity_poly.type
_entity_poly.pdbx_seq_one_letter_code
_entity_poly.pdbx_strand_id
1 'polypeptide(L)'
;MTDTVSSADMPAILGAKGYRAALEWTARRAEAFVIPLAALVVGLVLFSLFVALVGKSPVQLYETMWRGGFGSWFSIQNSLSRGAPLLLAALCVALPARLGLVVIGGEGAIVL
;
A
#
# COMPACT_ATOMS: atom_id res chain seq x y z
N MET A 1 20.96 6.72 -65.02
CA MET A 1 19.67 6.02 -64.87
C MET A 1 19.93 4.85 -63.91
N THR A 2 20.19 5.09 -62.61
CA THR A 2 19.18 5.28 -61.54
C THR A 2 18.10 4.20 -61.71
N ASP A 3 17.99 3.17 -60.87
CA ASP A 3 17.69 3.30 -59.45
C ASP A 3 18.17 2.12 -58.60
N THR A 4 18.56 2.50 -57.39
CA THR A 4 18.72 1.70 -56.19
C THR A 4 17.44 0.94 -55.85
N VAL A 5 17.45 -0.39 -56.00
CA VAL A 5 16.69 -1.29 -55.11
C VAL A 5 17.53 -1.45 -53.85
N SER A 6 17.48 -0.46 -52.96
CA SER A 6 16.59 -0.53 -51.80
C SER A 6 16.90 -1.80 -51.03
N SER A 7 17.94 -1.68 -50.20
CA SER A 7 18.10 -2.46 -48.99
C SER A 7 16.71 -2.68 -48.39
N ALA A 8 16.30 -3.93 -48.33
CA ALA A 8 15.16 -4.34 -47.53
C ALA A 8 15.44 -3.87 -46.10
N ASP A 9 14.91 -2.68 -45.79
CA ASP A 9 14.87 -2.08 -44.48
C ASP A 9 14.11 -3.10 -43.62
N MET A 10 14.86 -3.88 -42.85
CA MET A 10 14.32 -4.69 -41.77
C MET A 10 13.36 -3.79 -41.00
N PRO A 11 12.08 -4.14 -40.85
CA PRO A 11 11.16 -3.32 -40.09
C PRO A 11 11.54 -3.42 -38.61
N ALA A 12 12.52 -2.62 -38.20
CA ALA A 12 12.93 -2.38 -36.82
C ALA A 12 11.89 -1.53 -36.05
N ILE A 13 10.63 -1.58 -36.47
CA ILE A 13 9.53 -0.72 -36.01
C ILE A 13 8.51 -1.46 -35.14
N LEU A 14 8.74 -2.74 -34.80
CA LEU A 14 7.77 -3.57 -34.05
C LEU A 14 8.14 -3.90 -32.59
N GLY A 15 9.26 -3.40 -32.05
CA GLY A 15 9.75 -3.88 -30.74
C GLY A 15 9.72 -2.89 -29.58
N ALA A 16 10.12 -1.63 -29.79
CA ALA A 16 10.58 -0.80 -28.67
C ALA A 16 9.51 0.15 -28.07
N LYS A 17 8.54 0.62 -28.87
CA LYS A 17 7.52 1.59 -28.41
C LYS A 17 6.40 0.94 -27.59
N GLY A 18 5.99 -0.28 -27.94
CA GLY A 18 4.91 -1.00 -27.25
C GLY A 18 5.29 -1.40 -25.82
N TYR A 19 6.54 -1.80 -25.59
CA TYR A 19 7.04 -2.13 -24.24
C TYR A 19 7.06 -0.92 -23.31
N ARG A 20 7.43 0.28 -23.79
CA ARG A 20 7.42 1.50 -22.98
C ARG A 20 6.00 1.92 -22.61
N ALA A 21 5.05 1.84 -23.55
CA ALA A 21 3.65 2.14 -23.28
C ALA A 21 3.00 1.14 -22.29
N ALA A 22 3.33 -0.15 -22.41
CA ALA A 22 2.88 -1.18 -21.47
C ALA A 22 3.52 -1.02 -20.08
N LEU A 23 4.83 -0.76 -20.02
CA LEU A 23 5.56 -0.47 -18.79
C LEU A 23 5.00 0.76 -18.08
N GLU A 24 4.74 1.85 -18.79
CA GLU A 24 4.16 3.08 -18.22
C GLU A 24 2.73 2.86 -17.70
N TRP A 25 1.93 2.04 -18.38
CA TRP A 25 0.58 1.69 -17.92
C TRP A 25 0.61 0.81 -16.66
N THR A 26 1.55 -0.15 -16.59
CA THR A 26 1.77 -0.95 -15.38
C THR A 26 2.40 -0.13 -14.26
N ALA A 27 3.30 0.82 -14.57
CA ALA A 27 3.97 1.68 -13.61
C ALA A 27 2.96 2.62 -12.92
N ARG A 28 2.06 3.25 -13.68
CA ARG A 28 0.99 4.10 -13.11
C ARG A 28 0.04 3.34 -12.18
N ARG A 29 -0.22 2.05 -12.45
CA ARG A 29 -1.01 1.18 -11.55
C ARG A 29 -0.19 0.68 -10.36
N ALA A 30 1.09 0.43 -10.57
CA ALA A 30 2.01 0.01 -9.52
C ALA A 30 2.26 1.14 -8.51
N GLU A 31 2.32 2.41 -8.94
CA GLU A 31 2.49 3.57 -8.05
C GLU A 31 1.50 3.57 -6.88
N ALA A 32 0.24 3.24 -7.13
CA ALA A 32 -0.81 3.18 -6.10
C ALA A 32 -0.52 2.14 -4.98
N PHE A 33 0.30 1.13 -5.25
CA PHE A 33 0.70 0.12 -4.28
C PHE A 33 2.15 0.30 -3.79
N VAL A 34 3.05 0.68 -4.68
CA VAL A 34 4.48 0.85 -4.41
C VAL A 34 4.70 1.99 -3.43
N ILE A 35 3.99 3.11 -3.58
CA ILE A 35 4.11 4.26 -2.67
C ILE A 35 3.71 3.88 -1.23
N PRO A 36 2.50 3.36 -0.95
CA PRO A 36 2.13 2.99 0.41
C PRO A 36 2.98 1.83 0.96
N LEU A 37 3.38 0.87 0.12
CA LEU A 37 4.24 -0.23 0.56
C LEU A 37 5.65 0.26 0.92
N ALA A 38 6.24 1.16 0.13
CA ALA A 38 7.52 1.78 0.44
C ALA A 38 7.43 2.60 1.73
N ALA A 39 6.37 3.39 1.90
CA ALA A 39 6.12 4.13 3.14
C ALA A 39 6.03 3.20 4.36
N LEU A 40 5.34 2.06 4.23
CA LEU A 40 5.25 1.04 5.28
C LEU A 40 6.63 0.48 5.66
N VAL A 41 7.43 0.08 4.66
CA VAL A 41 8.78 -0.47 4.91
C VAL A 41 9.69 0.57 5.56
N VAL A 42 9.69 1.81 5.05
CA VAL A 42 10.48 2.89 5.65
C VAL A 42 10.06 3.14 7.09
N GLY A 43 8.75 3.17 7.38
CA GLY A 43 8.24 3.31 8.74
C GLY A 43 8.70 2.18 9.67
N LEU A 44 8.65 0.93 9.20
CA LEU A 44 9.14 -0.23 9.96
C LEU A 44 10.64 -0.14 10.25
N VAL A 45 11.45 0.27 9.27
CA VAL A 45 12.90 0.42 9.45
C VAL A 45 13.22 1.52 10.45
N LEU A 46 12.59 2.69 10.33
CA LEU A 46 12.79 3.80 11.26
C LEU A 46 12.37 3.44 12.68
N PHE A 47 11.24 2.74 12.83
CA PHE A 47 10.78 2.26 14.13
C PHE A 47 11.71 1.19 14.71
N SER A 48 12.21 0.27 13.89
CA SER A 48 13.20 -0.73 14.30
C SER A 48 14.47 -0.09 14.82
N LEU A 49 14.95 0.96 14.13
CA LEU A 49 16.12 1.72 14.54
C LEU A 49 15.88 2.39 15.89
N PHE A 50 14.72 3.01 16.08
CA PHE A 50 14.33 3.59 17.38
C PHE A 50 14.35 2.55 18.50
N VAL A 51 13.77 1.37 18.28
CA VAL A 51 13.75 0.28 19.29
C VAL A 51 15.16 -0.19 19.62
N ALA A 52 16.03 -0.29 18.62
CA ALA A 52 17.43 -0.63 18.81
C ALA A 52 18.18 0.44 19.62
N LEU A 53 17.91 1.73 19.40
CA LEU A 53 18.47 2.84 20.17
C LEU A 53 18.03 2.82 21.65
N VAL A 54 16.81 2.34 21.92
CA VAL A 54 16.31 2.10 23.29
C VAL A 54 16.97 0.87 23.94
N GLY A 55 17.78 0.11 23.21
CA GLY A 55 18.48 -1.08 23.71
C GLY A 55 17.61 -2.33 23.75
N LYS A 56 16.45 -2.33 23.06
CA LYS A 56 15.58 -3.49 22.91
C LYS A 56 15.81 -4.14 21.55
N SER A 57 15.56 -5.45 21.44
CA SER A 57 15.69 -6.15 20.17
C SER A 57 14.43 -5.90 19.31
N PRO A 58 14.55 -5.31 18.10
CA PRO A 58 13.39 -5.07 17.23
C PRO A 58 12.75 -6.38 16.76
N VAL A 59 13.55 -7.44 16.61
CA VAL A 59 13.05 -8.76 16.20
C VAL A 59 12.08 -9.35 17.23
N GLN A 60 12.41 -9.31 18.53
CA GLN A 60 11.49 -9.82 19.56
C GLN A 60 10.22 -8.96 19.66
N LEU A 61 10.32 -7.66 19.42
CA LEU A 61 9.16 -6.77 19.39
C LEU A 61 8.18 -7.21 18.30
N TYR A 62 8.67 -7.42 17.07
CA TYR A 62 7.84 -7.89 15.97
C TYR A 62 7.27 -9.29 16.21
N GLU A 63 8.05 -10.22 16.77
CA GLU A 63 7.54 -11.54 17.13
C GLU A 63 6.40 -11.45 18.16
N THR A 64 6.58 -10.60 19.18
CA THR A 64 5.58 -10.41 20.23
C THR A 64 4.32 -9.73 19.69
N MET A 65 4.47 -8.73 18.82
CA MET A 65 3.35 -8.08 18.13
C MET A 65 2.57 -9.09 17.28
N TRP A 66 3.29 -9.93 16.51
CA TRP A 66 2.67 -10.94 15.66
C TRP A 66 1.89 -11.96 16.48
N ARG A 67 2.51 -12.52 17.53
CA ARG A 67 1.84 -13.45 18.45
C ARG A 67 0.64 -12.80 19.16
N GLY A 68 0.77 -11.55 19.58
CA GLY A 68 -0.27 -10.80 20.27
C GLY A 68 -1.51 -10.53 19.41
N GLY A 69 -1.33 -10.15 18.15
CA GLY A 69 -2.44 -9.83 17.23
C GLY A 69 -2.99 -11.04 16.48
N PHE A 70 -2.12 -11.90 15.97
CA PHE A 70 -2.46 -12.94 14.99
C PHE A 70 -2.07 -14.37 15.42
N GLY A 71 -1.49 -14.54 16.60
CA GLY A 71 -0.94 -15.84 17.05
C GLY A 71 -2.00 -16.91 17.36
N SER A 72 -3.27 -16.55 17.53
CA SER A 72 -4.36 -17.49 17.79
C SER A 72 -5.70 -16.98 17.25
N TRP A 73 -6.67 -17.90 17.11
CA TRP A 73 -8.04 -17.51 16.73
C TRP A 73 -8.67 -16.53 17.73
N PHE A 74 -8.38 -16.68 19.02
CA PHE A 74 -8.83 -15.75 20.06
C PHE A 74 -8.21 -14.35 19.90
N SER A 75 -6.91 -14.27 19.57
CA SER A 75 -6.22 -13.01 19.32
C SER A 75 -6.83 -12.24 18.15
N ILE A 76 -7.18 -12.95 17.07
CA ILE A 76 -7.83 -12.37 15.90
C ILE A 76 -9.22 -11.87 16.26
N GLN A 77 -10.03 -12.66 16.98
CA GLN A 77 -11.34 -12.22 17.45
C GLN A 77 -11.25 -10.97 18.33
N ASN A 78 -10.34 -10.95 19.32
CA ASN A 78 -10.16 -9.80 20.18
C ASN A 78 -9.69 -8.56 19.39
N SER A 79 -8.81 -8.74 18.41
CA SER A 79 -8.36 -7.64 17.53
C SER A 79 -9.51 -7.10 16.68
N LEU A 80 -10.33 -7.99 16.10
CA LEU A 80 -11.45 -7.61 15.26
C LEU A 80 -12.59 -6.97 16.06
N SER A 81 -12.91 -7.49 17.25
CA SER A 81 -13.92 -6.92 18.14
C SER A 81 -13.55 -5.51 18.61
N ARG A 82 -12.25 -5.26 18.86
CA ARG A 82 -11.76 -3.91 19.20
C ARG A 82 -11.67 -2.99 17.99
N GLY A 83 -11.38 -3.54 16.80
CA GLY A 83 -11.27 -2.78 15.57
C GLY A 83 -12.62 -2.48 14.89
N ALA A 84 -13.65 -3.30 15.11
CA ALA A 84 -14.94 -3.17 14.44
C ALA A 84 -15.61 -1.80 14.68
N PRO A 85 -15.65 -1.23 15.89
CA PRO A 85 -16.21 0.10 16.12
C PRO A 85 -15.46 1.18 15.34
N LEU A 86 -14.13 1.10 15.30
CA LEU A 86 -13.28 2.04 14.56
C LEU A 86 -13.52 1.96 13.04
N LEU A 87 -13.65 0.73 12.51
CA LEU A 87 -13.94 0.50 11.09
C LEU A 87 -15.33 1.00 10.70
N LEU A 88 -16.34 0.77 11.56
CA LEU A 88 -17.70 1.27 11.34
C LEU A 88 -17.76 2.81 11.43
N ALA A 89 -17.06 3.41 12.40
CA ALA A 89 -16.94 4.87 12.50
C ALA A 89 -16.26 5.48 11.26
N ALA A 90 -15.18 4.86 10.78
CA ALA A 90 -14.52 5.28 9.54
C ALA A 90 -15.45 5.15 8.33
N LEU A 91 -16.26 4.08 8.26
CA LEU A 91 -17.24 3.89 7.20
C LEU A 91 -18.33 4.98 7.20
N CYS A 92 -18.82 5.36 8.39
CA CYS A 92 -19.79 6.44 8.56
C CYS A 92 -19.26 7.80 8.07
N VAL A 93 -17.95 8.04 8.10
CA VAL A 93 -17.33 9.26 7.55
C VAL A 93 -17.00 9.12 6.07
N ALA A 94 -16.54 7.94 5.65
CA ALA A 94 -16.13 7.69 4.27
C ALA A 94 -17.31 7.78 3.28
N LEU A 95 -18.50 7.28 3.63
CA LEU A 95 -19.65 7.30 2.73
C LEU A 95 -20.15 8.72 2.40
N PRO A 96 -20.40 9.62 3.39
CA PRO A 96 -20.81 11.00 3.12
C PRO A 96 -19.70 11.83 2.44
N ALA A 97 -18.43 11.57 2.74
CA ALA A 97 -17.31 12.26 2.09
C ALA A 97 -17.32 12.06 0.57
N ARG A 98 -17.78 10.90 0.08
CA ARG A 98 -17.94 10.66 -1.37
C ARG A 98 -19.07 11.45 -2.01
N LEU A 99 -20.00 11.97 -1.21
CA LEU A 99 -21.10 12.83 -1.65
C LEU A 99 -20.78 14.33 -1.47
N GLY A 100 -19.54 14.67 -1.08
CA GLY A 100 -19.14 16.05 -0.78
C GLY A 100 -19.64 16.55 0.58
N LEU A 101 -20.16 15.66 1.42
CA LEU A 101 -20.65 15.99 2.76
C LEU A 101 -19.56 15.74 3.79
N VAL A 102 -19.31 16.72 4.66
CA VAL A 102 -18.33 16.62 5.74
C VAL A 102 -19.03 16.17 7.02
N VAL A 103 -18.57 15.06 7.59
CA VAL A 103 -19.02 14.61 8.91
C VAL A 103 -18.12 15.22 9.99
N ILE A 104 -18.71 15.93 10.94
CA ILE A 104 -18.03 16.48 12.12
C ILE A 104 -18.47 15.67 13.34
N GLY A 105 -17.52 15.33 14.23
CA GLY A 105 -17.82 14.61 15.47
C GLY A 105 -17.75 13.08 15.35
N GLY A 106 -16.80 12.55 14.57
CA GLY A 106 -16.54 11.10 14.52
C GLY A 106 -16.11 10.50 15.86
N GLU A 107 -15.62 11.33 16.79
CA GLU A 107 -15.28 10.92 18.15
C GLU A 107 -16.51 10.42 18.93
N GLY A 108 -17.70 10.98 18.67
CA GLY A 108 -18.96 10.52 19.27
C GLY A 108 -19.49 9.21 18.67
N ALA A 109 -18.98 8.80 17.50
CA ALA A 109 -19.28 7.49 16.91
C ALA A 109 -18.45 6.36 17.55
N ILE A 110 -17.40 6.71 18.30
CA ILE A 110 -16.53 5.78 19.02
C ILE A 110 -16.89 5.86 20.52
N VAL A 111 -18.05 5.33 20.88
CA VAL A 111 -18.37 5.04 22.30
C VAL A 111 -17.99 3.59 22.55
N LEU A 112 -16.87 3.40 23.25
CA LEU A 112 -16.36 2.12 23.73
C LEU A 112 -16.74 1.90 25.19
#